data_AF-A0A8T5RFL4-F1
#
_entry.id   AF-A0A8T5RFL4-F1
#
_cell.length_a   1.000
_cell.length_b   1.000
_cell.length_c   1.000
_cell.angle_alpha   90.00
_cell.angle_beta   90.00
_cell.angle_gamma   90.00
#
_symmetry.space_group_name_H-M   'P 1'
#
loop_
_entity.id
_entity.type
_entity.pdbx_description
1 polymer ?
#
loop_
_entity_poly.entity_id
_entity_poly.type
_entity_poly.pdbx_seq_one_letter_code
_entity_poly.pdbx_strand_id
1 'polypeptide(L)' 'MKENIIKNLGWLIEEFSFLFKIKNQKYSQDDKTLANQIIECFSKSPDFTINEKLNETFLNTLKTLEELYPMLLNLKSA' A
#
# COMPACT_ATOMS: atom_id res chain seq x y z
N MET A 1 19.07 6.92 11.85
CA MET A 1 18.88 6.57 10.42
C MET A 1 17.53 5.91 10.11
N LYS A 2 16.93 5.11 11.01
CA LYS A 2 15.58 4.54 10.85
C LYS A 2 14.43 5.57 10.85
N GLU A 3 14.63 6.75 11.43
CA GLU A 3 13.55 7.73 11.63
C GLU A 3 13.08 8.45 10.36
N ASN A 4 13.82 8.39 9.25
CA ASN A 4 13.44 9.10 8.02
C ASN A 4 12.59 8.26 7.05
N ILE A 5 12.74 6.92 7.04
CA ILE A 5 11.95 6.03 6.16
C ILE A 5 10.48 5.99 6.61
N ILE A 6 10.25 6.14 7.92
CA ILE A 6 8.95 6.01 8.58
C ILE A 6 8.06 7.23 8.31
N LYS A 7 8.62 8.39 7.93
CA LYS A 7 7.90 9.67 8.06
C LYS A 7 6.68 9.85 7.16
N ASN A 8 6.53 9.12 6.05
CA ASN A 8 5.34 9.24 5.19
C ASN A 8 4.98 8.00 4.35
N LEU A 9 5.72 6.89 4.44
CA LEU A 9 5.53 5.70 3.57
C LEU A 9 5.39 6.02 2.05
N GLY A 10 5.86 7.20 1.60
CA GLY A 10 5.73 7.62 0.20
C GLY A 10 6.45 6.68 -0.77
N TRP A 11 7.52 6.04 -0.30
CA TRP A 11 8.21 4.99 -1.04
C TRP A 11 7.29 3.82 -1.41
N LEU A 12 6.29 3.48 -0.58
CA LEU A 12 5.34 2.42 -0.91
C LEU A 12 4.44 2.82 -2.10
N ILE A 13 4.09 4.10 -2.19
CA ILE A 13 3.33 4.66 -3.32
C ILE A 13 4.17 4.62 -4.60
N GLU A 14 5.45 4.96 -4.49
CA GLU A 14 6.40 4.93 -5.61
C GLU A 14 6.60 3.49 -6.13
N GLU A 15 6.80 2.52 -5.23
CA GLU A 15 6.95 1.09 -5.59
C GLU A 15 5.68 0.53 -6.24
N PHE A 16 4.51 0.81 -5.67
CA PHE A 16 3.22 0.45 -6.31
C PHE A 16 3.11 1.05 -7.70
N SER A 17 3.49 2.31 -7.84
CA SER A 17 3.43 2.98 -9.13
C SER A 17 4.41 2.40 -10.13
N PHE A 18 5.61 2.04 -9.70
CA PHE A 18 6.57 1.36 -10.54
C PHE A 18 6.02 0.03 -11.08
N LEU A 19 5.40 -0.78 -10.21
CA LEU A 19 4.87 -2.10 -10.57
C LEU A 19 3.63 -2.03 -11.46
N PHE A 20 2.70 -1.12 -11.17
CA PHE A 20 1.33 -1.19 -11.70
C PHE A 20 0.96 -0.07 -12.68
N LYS A 21 1.71 1.05 -12.73
CA LYS A 21 1.38 2.18 -13.62
C LYS A 21 1.39 1.79 -15.10
N ILE A 22 2.31 0.94 -15.53
CA ILE A 22 2.43 0.55 -16.96
C ILE A 22 1.22 -0.25 -17.45
N LYS A 23 0.49 -0.90 -16.52
CA LYS A 23 -0.67 -1.74 -16.83
C LYS A 23 -1.91 -0.92 -17.19
N ASN A 24 -1.87 0.40 -17.02
CA ASN A 24 -2.93 1.35 -17.41
C ASN A 24 -4.33 0.89 -16.96
N GLN A 25 -4.47 0.59 -15.66
CA GLN A 25 -5.70 0.10 -15.02
C GLN A 25 -6.23 -1.26 -15.51
N LYS A 26 -5.52 -1.97 -16.38
CA LYS A 26 -5.85 -3.34 -16.81
C LYS A 26 -5.06 -4.35 -15.99
N TYR A 27 -5.56 -4.66 -14.80
CA TYR A 27 -4.91 -5.57 -13.86
C TYR A 27 -5.43 -7.01 -14.02
N SER A 28 -4.49 -7.95 -14.12
CA SER A 28 -4.78 -9.38 -14.02
C SER A 28 -5.12 -9.77 -12.58
N GLN A 29 -5.60 -11.00 -12.40
CA GLN A 29 -5.83 -11.54 -11.05
C GLN A 29 -4.51 -11.70 -10.28
N ASP A 30 -3.42 -11.99 -10.97
CA ASP A 30 -2.08 -12.10 -10.37
C ASP A 30 -1.58 -10.74 -9.90
N ASP A 31 -1.81 -9.67 -10.67
CA ASP A 31 -1.47 -8.30 -10.26
C ASP A 31 -2.21 -7.91 -8.97
N LYS A 32 -3.51 -8.24 -8.87
CA LYS A 32 -4.32 -8.01 -7.66
C LYS A 32 -3.83 -8.83 -6.47
N THR A 33 -3.43 -10.08 -6.72
CA THR A 33 -2.90 -10.97 -5.69
C THR A 33 -1.58 -10.43 -5.15
N LEU A 34 -0.68 -9.99 -6.03
CA LEU A 34 0.59 -9.37 -5.66
C LEU A 34 0.36 -8.08 -4.85
N ALA A 35 -0.54 -7.20 -5.32
CA ALA A 35 -0.88 -5.97 -4.60
C ALA A 35 -1.39 -6.24 -3.18
N ASN A 36 -2.28 -7.22 -3.01
CA ASN A 36 -2.79 -7.62 -1.70
C ASN A 36 -1.69 -8.21 -0.81
N GLN A 37 -0.80 -9.05 -1.36
CA GLN A 37 0.33 -9.62 -0.62
C GLN A 37 1.29 -8.55 -0.10
N ILE A 38 1.57 -7.52 -0.91
CA ILE A 38 2.40 -6.38 -0.49
C ILE A 38 1.75 -5.69 0.70
N ILE A 39 0.46 -5.35 0.61
CA ILE A 39 -0.29 -4.69 1.70
C ILE A 39 -0.33 -5.56 2.96
N GLU A 40 -0.61 -6.86 2.81
CA GLU A 40 -0.71 -7.80 3.92
C GLU A 40 0.62 -7.99 4.66
N CYS A 41 1.75 -7.91 3.97
CA CYS A 41 3.07 -7.93 4.60
C CYS A 41 3.27 -6.77 5.57
N PHE A 42 2.78 -5.57 5.23
CA PHE A 42 2.90 -4.40 6.10
C PHE A 42 1.88 -4.42 7.24
N SER A 43 0.63 -4.83 6.97
CA SER A 43 -0.41 -4.86 8.01
C SER A 43 -0.10 -5.86 9.13
N LYS A 44 0.62 -6.94 8.82
CA LYS A 44 1.06 -7.96 9.81
C LYS A 44 2.38 -7.62 10.49
N SER A 45 3.07 -6.56 10.08
CA SER A 45 4.36 -6.21 10.67
C SER A 45 4.17 -5.65 12.10
N PRO A 46 4.92 -6.16 13.11
CA PRO A 46 4.81 -5.70 14.49
C PRO A 46 4.93 -4.18 14.65
N ASP A 47 5.78 -3.57 13.81
CA ASP A 47 6.01 -2.11 13.80
C ASP A 47 4.72 -1.32 13.54
N PHE A 48 3.84 -1.82 12.66
CA PHE A 48 2.57 -1.18 12.31
C PHE A 48 1.45 -1.51 13.29
N THR A 49 1.54 -2.64 14.00
CA THR A 49 0.54 -3.03 15.01
C THR A 49 0.74 -2.34 16.37
N ILE A 50 1.97 -1.99 16.72
CA ILE A 50 2.32 -1.43 18.03
C ILE A 50 2.37 0.11 18.00
N ASN A 51 2.69 0.69 16.85
CA ASN A 51 2.84 2.14 16.71
C ASN A 51 1.62 2.75 16.00
N GLU A 52 0.71 3.34 16.79
CA GLU A 52 -0.53 3.98 16.32
C GLU A 52 -0.28 5.02 15.21
N LYS A 53 0.73 5.87 15.37
CA LYS A 53 1.08 6.89 14.36
C LYS A 53 1.53 6.27 13.04
N LEU A 54 2.27 5.17 13.11
CA LEU A 54 2.71 4.44 11.92
C LEU A 54 1.53 3.71 11.26
N ASN A 55 0.61 3.17 12.05
CA ASN A 55 -0.64 2.59 11.56
C ASN A 55 -1.50 3.65 10.84
N GLU A 56 -1.69 4.83 11.42
CA GLU A 56 -2.40 5.94 10.77
C GLU A 56 -1.72 6.35 9.46
N THR A 57 -0.39 6.45 9.45
CA THR A 57 0.38 6.76 8.24
C THR A 57 0.13 5.70 7.16
N PHE A 58 0.13 4.42 7.54
CA PHE A 58 -0.15 3.31 6.63
C PHE A 58 -1.58 3.35 6.08
N LEU A 59 -2.58 3.58 6.92
CA LEU A 59 -3.98 3.73 6.48
C LEU A 59 -4.15 4.89 5.51
N ASN A 60 -3.47 6.02 5.73
CA ASN A 60 -3.48 7.15 4.79
C ASN A 60 -2.81 6.78 3.45
N THR A 61 -1.70 6.05 3.50
CA THR A 61 -1.04 5.53 2.29
C THR A 61 -1.95 4.57 1.51
N LEU A 62 -2.68 3.68 2.20
CA LEU A 62 -3.64 2.77 1.55
C LEU A 62 -4.75 3.54 0.84
N LYS A 63 -5.32 4.57 1.47
CA LYS A 63 -6.33 5.44 0.84
C LYS A 63 -5.78 6.10 -0.44
N THR A 64 -4.56 6.63 -0.40
CA THR A 64 -3.93 7.20 -1.61
C THR A 64 -3.74 6.15 -2.70
N LEU A 65 -3.34 4.92 -2.35
CA LEU A 65 -3.21 3.83 -3.32
C LEU A 65 -4.55 3.40 -3.91
N GLU A 66 -5.62 3.36 -3.11
CA GLU A 66 -6.98 3.09 -3.58
C GLU A 66 -7.46 4.15 -4.58
N GLU A 67 -7.19 5.43 -4.31
CA GLU A 67 -7.53 6.53 -5.21
C GLU A 67 -6.76 6.45 -6.55
N LEU A 68 -5.48 6.08 -6.50
CA LEU A 68 -4.63 5.95 -7.70
C LEU A 68 -4.92 4.66 -8.49
N TYR A 69 -5.26 3.58 -7.80
CA TYR A 69 -5.39 2.24 -8.35
C TYR A 69 -6.71 1.55 -7.94
N PRO A 70 -7.88 2.16 -8.20
CA PRO A 70 -9.17 1.67 -7.69
C PRO A 70 -9.58 0.30 -8.25
N MET A 71 -9.09 -0.07 -9.43
CA MET A 71 -9.34 -1.39 -10.04
C MET A 71 -8.39 -2.48 -9.52
N LEU A 72 -7.28 -2.08 -8.90
CA LEU A 72 -6.28 -2.99 -8.33
C LEU A 72 -6.63 -3.32 -6.88
N LEU A 73 -6.89 -2.27 -6.10
CA LEU A 73 -7.22 -2.36 -4.68
C LEU A 73 -8.72 -2.24 -4.52
N ASN A 74 -9.38 -3.38 -4.46
CA ASN A 74 -10.81 -3.44 -4.15
C ASN A 74 -10.99 -3.49 -2.62
N LEU A 75 -10.43 -2.51 -1.92
CA LEU A 75 -10.59 -2.32 -0.48
C LEU A 75 -11.97 -1.70 -0.23
N LYS A 76 -13.02 -2.42 -0.63
CA LYS A 76 -14.36 -2.07 -0.15
C LYS A 76 -14.40 -2.34 1.34
N SER A 77 -14.49 -1.24 2.08
CA SER A 77 -14.82 -1.11 3.49
C SER A 77 -15.53 -2.36 4.02
N ALA A 78 -14.77 -3.22 4.72
CA ALA A 78 -15.33 -4.26 5.57
C ALA A 78 -15.93 -3.64 6.83
#